data_AF-A0A6G1FR46-F1
#
_entry.id   AF-A0A6G1FR46-F1
#
_cell.length_a   1.000
_cell.length_b   1.000
_cell.length_c   1.000
_cell.angle_alpha   90.00
_cell.angle_beta   90.00
_cell.angle_gamma   90.00
#
_symmetry.space_group_name_H-M   'P 1'
#
loop_
_entity.id
_entity.type
_entity.pdbx_description
1 polymer ?
#
loop_
_entity_poly.entity_id
_entity_poly.type
_entity_poly.pdbx_seq_one_letter_code
_entity_poly.pdbx_strand_id
1 'polypeptide(L)'
;MDPLSITASIIAILQLTSKVIEYLGDVKDAPKERARLVTEASHINGLLLDLASHLAEGHLKELWYNTIKSLAAPNGALDQYKADLEKFQRKVVASGAGKVMHSLVWKFNKAEVDGMLSRMERLKSLILIALGMDHQ
;
A
#
# COMPACT_ATOMS: atom_id res chain seq x y z
N MET A 1 19.63 3.03 2.91
CA MET A 1 19.15 3.49 1.59
C MET A 1 19.26 5.00 1.54
N ASP A 2 19.71 5.52 0.41
CA ASP A 2 19.70 6.95 0.06
C ASP A 2 18.27 7.41 -0.32
N PRO A 3 17.99 8.72 -0.41
CA PRO A 3 16.65 9.23 -0.70
C PRO A 3 16.07 8.69 -2.01
N LEU A 4 16.87 8.59 -3.08
CA LEU A 4 16.40 8.12 -4.39
C LEU A 4 15.99 6.65 -4.33
N SER A 5 16.77 5.80 -3.66
CA SER A 5 16.42 4.39 -3.45
C SER A 5 15.11 4.22 -2.68
N ILE A 6 14.84 5.08 -1.68
CA ILE A 6 13.60 5.04 -0.91
C ILE A 6 12.42 5.51 -1.77
N THR A 7 12.59 6.60 -2.52
CA THR A 7 11.58 7.10 -3.46
C THR A 7 11.20 6.04 -4.48
N ALA A 8 12.17 5.37 -5.09
CA ALA A 8 11.92 4.28 -6.05
C ALA A 8 11.13 3.12 -5.42
N SER A 9 11.46 2.74 -4.18
CA SER A 9 10.70 1.72 -3.45
C SER A 9 9.25 2.15 -3.18
N ILE A 10 9.03 3.40 -2.78
CA ILE A 10 7.68 3.95 -2.54
C ILE A 10 6.88 3.96 -3.84
N ILE A 11 7.48 4.40 -4.95
CA ILE A 11 6.82 4.40 -6.27
C ILE A 11 6.43 2.97 -6.68
N ALA A 12 7.30 1.98 -6.46
CA ALA A 12 6.97 0.59 -6.75
C ALA A 12 5.78 0.08 -5.92
N ILE A 13 5.68 0.46 -4.64
CA ILE A 13 4.55 0.14 -3.77
C ILE A 13 3.28 0.85 -4.23
N LEU A 14 3.37 2.11 -4.63
CA LEU A 14 2.25 2.89 -5.19
C LEU A 14 1.70 2.23 -6.46
N GLN A 15 2.57 1.86 -7.41
CA GLN A 15 2.16 1.16 -8.64
C GLN A 15 1.49 -0.18 -8.32
N LEU A 16 2.04 -0.94 -7.37
CA LEU A 16 1.47 -2.20 -6.94
C LEU A 16 0.10 -2.00 -6.28
N THR A 17 -0.06 -0.94 -5.48
CA THR A 17 -1.33 -0.57 -4.83
C THR A 17 -2.40 -0.25 -5.87
N SER A 18 -2.05 0.57 -6.87
CA SER A 18 -2.94 0.94 -7.97
C SER A 18 -3.41 -0.29 -8.75
N LYS A 19 -2.51 -1.25 -9.00
CA LYS A 19 -2.86 -2.52 -9.65
C LYS A 19 -3.78 -3.39 -8.80
N VAL A 20 -3.62 -3.40 -7.47
CA VAL A 20 -4.56 -4.08 -6.56
C VAL A 20 -5.94 -3.41 -6.57
N ILE A 21 -6.01 -2.08 -6.61
CA ILE A 21 -7.27 -1.33 -6.73
C ILE A 21 -7.99 -1.69 -8.03
N GLU A 22 -7.28 -1.72 -9.16
CA GLU A 22 -7.82 -2.14 -10.46
C GLU A 22 -8.43 -3.54 -10.38
N TYR A 23 -7.67 -4.51 -9.83
CA TYR A 23 -8.19 -5.86 -9.65
C TYR A 23 -9.42 -5.93 -8.75
N LEU A 24 -9.47 -5.14 -7.68
CA LEU A 24 -10.66 -5.06 -6.83
C LEU A 24 -11.84 -4.41 -7.55
N GLY A 25 -11.61 -3.54 -8.52
CA GLY A 25 -12.65 -2.94 -9.36
C GLY A 25 -13.36 -3.97 -10.25
N ASP A 26 -12.63 -4.94 -10.78
CA ASP A 26 -13.16 -5.98 -11.69
C ASP A 26 -14.00 -7.06 -10.99
N VAL A 27 -14.06 -7.02 -9.66
CA VAL A 27 -14.62 -8.09 -8.83
C VAL A 27 -16.06 -7.80 -8.43
N LYS A 28 -16.97 -8.72 -8.78
CA LYS A 28 -18.42 -8.56 -8.56
C LYS A 28 -18.91 -9.01 -7.19
N ASP A 29 -18.01 -9.54 -6.38
CA ASP A 29 -18.26 -10.41 -5.24
C ASP A 29 -17.80 -9.72 -3.93
N ALA A 30 -18.48 -9.98 -2.80
CA ALA A 30 -18.21 -9.35 -1.48
C ALA A 30 -18.10 -7.79 -1.53
N PRO A 31 -19.16 -7.09 -1.97
CA PRO A 31 -19.08 -5.67 -2.32
C PRO A 31 -18.69 -4.75 -1.15
N LYS A 32 -18.99 -5.12 0.10
CA LYS A 32 -18.67 -4.30 1.28
C LYS A 32 -17.17 -4.36 1.62
N GLU A 33 -16.62 -5.55 1.75
CA GLU A 33 -15.21 -5.79 2.04
C GLU A 33 -14.33 -5.27 0.90
N ARG A 34 -14.76 -5.49 -0.34
CA ARG A 34 -14.13 -4.93 -1.54
C ARG A 34 -14.10 -3.41 -1.50
N ALA A 35 -15.26 -2.77 -1.26
CA ALA A 35 -15.32 -1.31 -1.18
C ALA A 35 -14.40 -0.77 -0.08
N ARG A 36 -14.35 -1.43 1.08
CA ARG A 36 -13.46 -1.04 2.16
C ARG A 36 -11.99 -1.15 1.77
N LEU A 37 -11.56 -2.27 1.18
CA LEU A 37 -10.18 -2.44 0.70
C LEU A 37 -9.81 -1.41 -0.38
N VAL A 38 -10.70 -1.12 -1.32
CA VAL A 38 -10.48 -0.10 -2.36
C VAL A 38 -10.31 1.28 -1.74
N THR A 39 -11.19 1.67 -0.82
CA THR A 39 -11.10 2.95 -0.12
C THR A 39 -9.77 3.09 0.63
N GLU A 40 -9.41 2.07 1.42
CA GLU A 40 -8.18 2.09 2.21
C GLU A 40 -6.92 2.10 1.34
N ALA A 41 -6.88 1.27 0.30
CA ALA A 41 -5.80 1.28 -0.66
C ALA A 41 -5.69 2.63 -1.40
N SER A 42 -6.81 3.26 -1.75
CA SER A 42 -6.81 4.55 -2.45
C SER A 42 -6.27 5.67 -1.57
N HIS A 43 -6.63 5.68 -0.28
CA HIS A 43 -6.06 6.62 0.69
C HIS A 43 -4.54 6.43 0.82
N ILE A 44 -4.08 5.19 0.96
CA ILE A 44 -2.64 4.90 1.03
C ILE A 44 -1.94 5.32 -0.26
N ASN A 45 -2.56 5.09 -1.43
CA ASN A 45 -1.98 5.47 -2.72
C ASN A 45 -1.72 6.98 -2.81
N GLY A 46 -2.66 7.81 -2.33
CA GLY A 46 -2.46 9.26 -2.21
C GLY A 46 -1.32 9.62 -1.26
N LEU A 47 -1.30 9.03 -0.07
CA LEU A 47 -0.24 9.27 0.91
C LEU A 47 1.16 8.85 0.43
N LEU A 48 1.26 7.75 -0.34
CA LEU A 48 2.52 7.32 -0.94
C LEU A 48 2.99 8.30 -2.03
N LEU A 49 2.06 8.87 -2.80
CA LEU A 49 2.38 9.89 -3.81
C LEU A 49 2.91 11.17 -3.15
N ASP A 50 2.25 11.62 -2.08
CA ASP A 50 2.70 12.77 -1.30
C ASP A 50 4.08 12.52 -0.72
N LEU A 51 4.31 11.33 -0.16
CA LEU A 51 5.60 10.97 0.41
C LEU A 51 6.73 10.92 -0.63
N ALA A 52 6.46 10.37 -1.81
CA ALA A 52 7.42 10.33 -2.91
C ALA A 52 7.75 11.74 -3.44
N SER A 53 6.75 12.63 -3.51
CA SER A 53 6.92 14.01 -3.97
C SER A 53 7.84 14.79 -3.03
N HIS A 54 7.59 14.74 -1.71
CA HIS A 54 8.46 15.40 -0.72
C HIS A 54 9.90 14.86 -0.76
N LEU A 55 10.08 13.53 -0.90
CA LEU A 55 11.42 12.95 -1.04
C LEU A 55 12.16 13.46 -2.29
N ALA A 56 11.44 13.75 -3.38
CA ALA A 56 12.00 14.24 -4.62
C ALA A 56 12.40 15.73 -4.58
N GLU A 57 11.72 16.54 -3.75
CA GLU A 57 12.02 17.96 -3.56
C GLU A 57 13.37 18.24 -2.85
N GLY A 58 13.96 17.21 -2.22
CA GLY A 58 15.36 17.18 -1.78
C GLY A 58 15.69 18.00 -0.53
N HIS A 59 14.77 18.83 -0.02
CA HIS A 59 14.95 19.64 1.19
C HIS A 59 14.48 18.89 2.43
N LEU A 60 15.13 17.77 2.73
CA LEU A 60 14.66 16.84 3.75
C LEU A 60 15.20 17.18 5.13
N LYS A 61 14.30 17.42 6.10
CA LYS A 61 14.68 17.48 7.53
C LYS A 61 15.22 16.13 7.97
N GLU A 62 16.34 16.11 8.69
CA GLU A 62 17.02 14.86 9.10
C GLU A 62 16.10 13.94 9.92
N LEU A 63 15.35 14.50 10.87
CA LEU A 63 14.38 13.76 11.69
C LEU A 63 13.27 13.13 10.84
N TRP A 64 12.72 13.90 9.89
CA TRP A 64 11.70 13.40 8.98
C TRP A 64 12.24 12.26 8.12
N TYR A 65 13.42 12.44 7.53
CA TYR A 65 14.04 11.44 6.68
C TYR A 65 14.38 10.15 7.44
N ASN A 66 14.80 10.25 8.70
CA ASN A 66 15.02 9.09 9.56
C ASN A 66 13.71 8.33 9.87
N THR A 67 12.60 9.05 10.06
CA THR A 67 11.27 8.42 10.17
C THR A 67 10.93 7.64 8.90
N ILE A 68 11.12 8.23 7.71
CA ILE A 68 10.85 7.54 6.45
C ILE A 68 11.75 6.30 6.26
N LYS A 69 13.03 6.40 6.62
CA LYS A 69 13.93 5.23 6.64
C LYS A 69 13.42 4.12 7.54
N SER A 70 12.86 4.45 8.70
CA SER A 70 12.28 3.46 9.62
C SER A 70 11.03 2.79 9.02
N LEU A 71 10.19 3.54 8.31
CA LEU A 71 9.03 2.98 7.59
C LEU A 71 9.45 2.02 6.47
N ALA A 72 10.52 2.37 5.75
CA ALA A 72 11.08 1.61 4.63
C ALA A 72 12.10 0.53 5.05
N ALA A 73 12.36 0.37 6.35
CA ALA A 73 13.29 -0.63 6.85
C ALA A 73 12.82 -2.06 6.48
N PRO A 74 13.72 -3.06 6.43
CA PRO A 74 13.33 -4.46 6.31
C PRO A 74 12.32 -4.85 7.40
N ASN A 75 11.22 -5.50 7.03
CA ASN A 75 10.07 -5.77 7.90
C ASN A 75 9.39 -4.51 8.49
N GLY A 76 9.69 -3.33 7.97
CA GLY A 76 9.02 -2.07 8.29
C GLY A 76 7.59 -2.02 7.75
N ALA A 77 6.89 -0.93 8.04
CA ALA A 77 5.48 -0.80 7.67
C ALA A 77 5.26 -0.83 6.14
N LEU A 78 6.15 -0.21 5.36
CA LEU A 78 6.08 -0.22 3.89
C LEU A 78 6.38 -1.62 3.31
N ASP A 79 7.35 -2.32 3.90
CA ASP A 79 7.72 -3.67 3.46
C ASP A 79 6.62 -4.71 3.76
N GLN A 80 6.02 -4.64 4.95
CA GLN A 80 4.86 -5.46 5.30
C GLN A 80 3.67 -5.21 4.36
N TYR A 81 3.39 -3.95 4.05
CA TYR A 81 2.33 -3.59 3.12
C TYR A 81 2.62 -4.10 1.70
N LYS A 82 3.85 -3.95 1.22
CA LYS A 82 4.29 -4.52 -0.06
C LYS A 82 4.07 -6.03 -0.09
N ALA A 83 4.49 -6.75 0.94
CA ALA A 83 4.33 -8.20 1.02
C ALA A 83 2.86 -8.64 0.95
N ASP A 84 1.94 -7.88 1.55
CA ASP A 84 0.50 -8.12 1.44
C ASP A 84 -0.02 -7.93 0.02
N LEU A 85 0.36 -6.82 -0.62
CA LEU A 85 -0.05 -6.53 -1.99
C LEU A 85 0.47 -7.58 -2.97
N GLU A 86 1.72 -8.03 -2.80
CA GLU A 86 2.28 -9.11 -3.61
C GLU A 86 1.57 -10.45 -3.36
N LYS A 87 1.22 -10.74 -2.09
CA LYS A 87 0.41 -11.92 -1.76
C LYS A 87 -0.97 -11.84 -2.42
N PHE A 88 -1.58 -10.67 -2.45
CA PHE A 88 -2.81 -10.39 -3.17
C PHE A 88 -2.67 -10.65 -4.67
N GLN A 89 -1.67 -10.05 -5.30
CA GLN A 89 -1.41 -10.24 -6.72
C GLN A 89 -1.14 -11.70 -7.08
N ARG A 90 -0.35 -12.44 -6.29
CA ARG A 90 -0.09 -13.87 -6.53
C ARG A 90 -1.38 -14.70 -6.49
N LYS A 91 -2.26 -14.46 -5.51
CA LYS A 91 -3.55 -15.17 -5.42
C LYS A 91 -4.49 -14.83 -6.59
N VAL A 92 -4.41 -13.60 -7.11
CA VAL A 92 -5.15 -13.14 -8.30
C VAL A 92 -4.61 -13.78 -9.57
N VAL A 93 -3.30 -13.80 -9.79
CA VAL A 93 -2.68 -14.40 -10.99
C VAL A 93 -2.90 -15.91 -11.04
N ALA A 94 -2.77 -16.60 -9.90
CA ALA A 94 -3.05 -18.03 -9.79
C ALA A 94 -4.51 -18.41 -10.12
N SER A 95 -5.43 -17.45 -10.23
CA SER A 95 -6.82 -17.70 -10.68
C SER A 95 -6.97 -17.95 -12.17
N GLY A 96 -5.95 -17.65 -12.98
CA GLY A 96 -6.11 -17.51 -14.42
C GLY A 96 -6.64 -16.12 -14.77
N ALA A 97 -5.77 -15.27 -15.33
CA ALA A 97 -6.07 -13.91 -15.80
C ALA A 97 -6.96 -13.88 -17.08
N GLY A 98 -7.60 -15.00 -17.43
CA GLY A 98 -8.26 -15.20 -18.71
C GLY A 98 -9.72 -15.54 -18.50
N LYS A 99 -10.56 -14.51 -18.63
CA LYS A 99 -12.02 -14.58 -18.70
C LYS A 99 -12.66 -14.97 -17.38
N VAL A 100 -13.31 -13.95 -16.82
CA VAL A 100 -14.34 -14.07 -15.80
C VAL A 100 -13.78 -14.23 -14.39
N MET A 101 -13.36 -13.09 -13.82
CA MET A 101 -13.16 -12.90 -12.38
C MET A 101 -14.53 -12.86 -11.67
N HIS A 102 -15.41 -13.84 -11.94
CA HIS A 102 -16.76 -13.89 -11.34
C HIS A 102 -16.72 -14.19 -9.85
N SER A 103 -15.55 -14.56 -9.29
CA SER A 103 -15.45 -14.72 -7.85
C SER A 103 -14.07 -14.49 -7.29
N LEU A 104 -13.90 -13.38 -6.56
CA LEU A 104 -12.94 -13.34 -5.45
C LEU A 104 -13.59 -13.75 -4.11
N VAL A 105 -14.88 -14.13 -4.08
CA VAL A 105 -15.64 -14.34 -2.82
C VAL A 105 -14.98 -15.33 -1.85
N TRP A 106 -14.00 -16.14 -2.27
CA TRP A 106 -13.37 -17.09 -1.33
C TRP A 106 -11.85 -17.31 -1.46
N LYS A 107 -11.05 -16.29 -1.80
CA LYS A 107 -9.57 -16.45 -1.85
C LYS A 107 -8.81 -15.92 -0.64
N PHE A 108 -9.42 -14.97 0.06
CA PHE A 108 -8.91 -14.47 1.32
C PHE A 108 -9.95 -14.75 2.38
N ASN A 109 -9.57 -15.46 3.44
CA ASN A 109 -10.47 -15.60 4.57
C ASN A 109 -10.63 -14.24 5.26
N LYS A 110 -11.70 -14.08 6.05
CA LYS A 110 -11.98 -12.84 6.78
C LYS A 110 -10.78 -12.35 7.61
N ALA A 111 -10.06 -13.27 8.27
CA ALA A 111 -8.89 -12.92 9.08
C ALA A 111 -7.73 -12.35 8.25
N GLU A 112 -7.54 -12.81 7.01
CA GLU A 112 -6.54 -12.24 6.11
C GLU A 112 -6.94 -10.84 5.65
N VAL A 113 -8.22 -10.61 5.32
CA VAL A 113 -8.73 -9.28 4.96
C VAL A 113 -8.63 -8.32 6.13
N ASP A 114 -9.07 -8.73 7.32
CA ASP A 114 -9.00 -7.92 8.54
C ASP A 114 -7.54 -7.61 8.91
N GLY A 115 -6.64 -8.59 8.74
CA GLY A 115 -5.21 -8.39 8.96
C GLY A 115 -4.58 -7.38 8.00
N MET A 116 -4.95 -7.45 6.70
CA MET A 116 -4.49 -6.49 5.70
C MET A 116 -5.03 -5.08 5.99
N LEU A 117 -6.31 -4.95 6.32
CA LEU A 117 -6.93 -3.68 6.71
C LEU A 117 -6.27 -3.09 7.95
N SER A 118 -5.97 -3.91 8.97
CA SER A 118 -5.25 -3.44 10.17
C SER A 118 -3.86 -2.90 9.84
N ARG A 119 -3.13 -3.56 8.94
CA ARG A 119 -1.81 -3.08 8.48
C ARG A 119 -1.92 -1.82 7.62
N MET A 120 -2.95 -1.71 6.79
CA MET A 120 -3.26 -0.49 6.02
C MET A 120 -3.52 0.71 6.93
N GLU A 121 -4.38 0.56 7.95
CA GLU A 121 -4.67 1.64 8.91
C GLU A 121 -3.40 2.06 9.67
N ARG A 122 -2.61 1.09 10.13
CA ARG A 122 -1.33 1.36 10.79
C ARG A 122 -0.38 2.13 9.87
N LEU A 123 -0.24 1.70 8.61
CA LEU A 123 0.62 2.37 7.64
C LEU A 123 0.14 3.81 7.39
N LYS A 124 -1.16 4.01 7.19
CA LYS A 124 -1.77 5.34 7.01
C LYS A 124 -1.43 6.28 8.16
N SER A 125 -1.65 5.84 9.41
CA SER A 125 -1.30 6.64 10.59
C SER A 125 0.18 7.01 10.63
N LEU A 126 1.06 6.06 10.31
CA LEU A 126 2.51 6.29 10.32
C LEU A 126 2.95 7.28 9.22
N ILE A 127 2.39 7.19 8.01
CA ILE A 127 2.68 8.14 6.94
C ILE A 127 2.16 9.53 7.30
N LEU A 128 0.95 9.64 7.85
CA LEU A 128 0.38 10.92 8.29
C LEU A 128 1.23 11.58 9.39
N ILE A 129 1.73 10.81 10.35
CA ILE A 129 2.67 11.32 11.36
C ILE A 129 3.94 11.85 10.68
N ALA A 130 4.50 11.07 9.75
CA ALA A 130 5.69 11.50 9.03
C ALA A 130 5.45 12.80 8.23
N LEU A 131 4.35 12.90 7.48
CA LEU A 131 3.99 14.12 6.75
C LEU A 131 3.76 15.33 7.69
N GLY A 132 3.20 15.10 8.88
CA GLY A 132 3.05 16.13 9.91
C GLY A 132 4.38 16.63 10.47
N MET A 133 5.38 15.75 10.60
CA MET A 133 6.73 16.13 11.04
C MET A 133 7.48 16.99 10.02
N ASP A 134 7.12 16.93 8.73
CA ASP A 134 7.75 17.76 7.70
C ASP A 134 7.39 19.25 7.85
N HIS A 135 6.18 19.53 8.32
CA HIS A 135 5.62 20.88 8.48
C HIS A 135 6.02 21.57 9.80
N GLN A 136 6.70 20.88 10.73
CA GLN A 136 7.19 21.42 12.01
C GLN A 136 8.66 21.81 11.91
#